data_AF-A0A927QAM0-F1
#
_entry.id   AF-A0A927QAM0-F1
#
_cell.length_a   1.000
_cell.length_b   1.000
_cell.length_c   1.000
_cell.angle_alpha   90.00
_cell.angle_beta   90.00
_cell.angle_gamma   90.00
#
_symmetry.space_group_name_H-M   'P 1'
#
loop_
_entity.id
_entity.type
_entity.pdbx_description
1 polymer ?
#
loop_
_entity_poly.entity_id
_entity_poly.type
_entity_poly.pdbx_seq_one_letter_code
_entity_poly.pdbx_strand_id
1 'polypeptide(L)'
;MTDLIEQAITLGVGVGQISDAMDELGLPQNAAGGYRLLGGKGGTVFGRAFTLKQTLLKPGETGIVRQGEAALTLASPGDVLVIDAGNAGDVVTWGEGHSLRAQINGLKGVVLNGATRDSEALAAGPLPVLCRGTSPLRSKGRLQTLEIGAPVSIHSVQINVGDLIVFGADGLACIPKHDVKHVLEMACEIQTKEMQRDAGFRDQINRSEI
;
A
#
# COMPACT_ATOMS: atom_id res chain seq x y z
N MET A 1 1.12 -18.63 8.65
CA MET A 1 0.68 -17.46 7.87
C MET A 1 1.77 -16.41 7.82
N THR A 2 2.34 -16.01 8.97
CA THR A 2 3.56 -15.18 9.04
C THR A 2 4.70 -15.78 8.21
N ASP A 3 4.92 -17.09 8.31
CA ASP A 3 5.96 -17.81 7.57
C ASP A 3 5.83 -17.69 6.04
N LEU A 4 4.60 -17.70 5.50
CA LEU A 4 4.38 -17.53 4.06
C LEU A 4 4.66 -16.10 3.60
N ILE A 5 4.33 -15.10 4.41
CA ILE A 5 4.65 -13.69 4.10
C ILE A 5 6.17 -13.51 4.11
N GLU A 6 6.87 -14.07 5.09
CA GLU A 6 8.33 -14.01 5.16
C GLU A 6 8.99 -14.73 3.98
N GLN A 7 8.45 -15.87 3.56
CA GLN A 7 8.88 -16.58 2.36
C GLN A 7 8.68 -15.72 1.10
N ALA A 8 7.50 -15.12 0.93
CA ALA A 8 7.19 -14.26 -0.20
C ALA A 8 8.12 -13.04 -0.26
N ILE A 9 8.39 -12.41 0.89
CA ILE A 9 9.37 -11.31 1.01
C ILE A 9 10.77 -11.79 0.59
N THR A 10 11.20 -12.96 1.07
CA THR A 10 12.53 -13.51 0.78
C THR A 10 12.70 -13.85 -0.70
N LEU A 11 11.65 -14.35 -1.35
CA LEU A 11 11.64 -14.64 -2.79
C LEU A 11 11.53 -13.38 -3.66
N GLY A 12 11.25 -12.22 -3.06
CA GLY A 12 11.06 -10.96 -3.79
C GLY A 12 9.73 -10.89 -4.53
N VAL A 13 8.68 -11.53 -4.01
CA VAL A 13 7.32 -11.45 -4.58
C VAL A 13 6.86 -9.99 -4.61
N GLY A 14 6.50 -9.52 -5.81
CA GLY A 14 6.00 -8.17 -6.06
C GLY A 14 4.49 -8.12 -6.27
N VAL A 15 3.99 -6.91 -6.52
CA VAL A 15 2.56 -6.68 -6.85
C VAL A 15 2.17 -7.43 -8.12
N GLY A 16 3.09 -7.52 -9.10
CA GLY A 16 2.87 -8.28 -10.35
C GLY A 16 2.57 -9.75 -10.08
N GLN A 17 3.42 -10.44 -9.32
CA GLN A 17 3.19 -11.86 -9.02
C GLN A 17 1.92 -12.11 -8.19
N ILE A 18 1.49 -11.14 -7.36
CA ILE A 18 0.18 -11.22 -6.69
C ILE A 18 -0.96 -11.11 -7.71
N SER A 19 -0.86 -10.19 -8.67
CA SER A 19 -1.84 -10.02 -9.75
C SER A 19 -1.96 -11.29 -10.59
N ASP A 20 -0.82 -11.85 -11.01
CA ASP A 20 -0.78 -13.06 -11.83
C ASP A 20 -1.31 -14.27 -11.05
N ALA A 21 -0.99 -14.38 -9.76
CA ALA A 21 -1.52 -15.44 -8.91
C ALA A 21 -3.05 -15.38 -8.77
N MET A 22 -3.64 -14.18 -8.71
CA MET A 22 -5.11 -14.04 -8.71
C MET A 22 -5.70 -14.52 -10.04
N ASP A 23 -5.09 -14.19 -11.18
CA ASP A 23 -5.52 -14.67 -12.50
C ASP A 23 -5.43 -16.19 -12.61
N GLU A 24 -4.31 -16.80 -12.20
CA GLU A 24 -4.11 -18.25 -12.26
C GLU A 24 -5.11 -19.02 -11.37
N LEU A 25 -5.52 -18.42 -10.24
CA LEU A 25 -6.51 -18.98 -9.33
C LEU A 25 -7.96 -18.68 -9.75
N GLY A 26 -8.18 -17.92 -10.83
CA GLY A 26 -9.52 -17.52 -11.29
C GLY A 26 -10.24 -16.57 -10.32
N LEU A 27 -9.49 -15.84 -9.50
CA LEU A 27 -10.02 -14.86 -8.56
C LEU A 27 -10.26 -13.52 -9.26
N PRO A 28 -11.24 -12.70 -8.81
CA PRO A 28 -11.41 -11.35 -9.33
C PRO A 28 -10.16 -10.51 -9.10
N GLN A 29 -9.75 -9.77 -10.13
CA GLN A 29 -8.61 -8.86 -10.03
C GLN A 29 -8.86 -7.76 -8.99
N ASN A 30 -7.88 -7.58 -8.11
CA ASN A 30 -7.94 -6.61 -7.02
C ASN A 30 -6.58 -5.91 -6.81
N ALA A 31 -6.04 -5.40 -7.92
CA ALA A 31 -4.79 -4.64 -7.98
C ALA A 31 -4.96 -3.35 -8.80
N ALA A 32 -4.09 -2.36 -8.53
CA ALA A 32 -4.04 -1.11 -9.27
C ALA A 32 -2.64 -0.49 -9.29
N GLY A 33 -2.26 0.04 -10.45
CA GLY A 33 -1.05 0.86 -10.65
C GLY A 33 -1.33 2.36 -10.71
N GLY A 34 -0.34 3.15 -11.15
CA GLY A 34 -0.49 4.60 -11.30
C GLY A 34 -0.28 5.39 -10.00
N TYR A 35 0.47 4.83 -9.06
CA TYR A 35 0.81 5.46 -7.79
C TYR A 35 2.32 5.72 -7.69
N ARG A 36 2.69 6.64 -6.80
CA ARG A 36 4.07 6.94 -6.44
C ARG A 36 4.37 6.34 -5.08
N LEU A 37 5.38 5.48 -5.03
CA LEU A 37 5.99 5.03 -3.79
C LEU A 37 7.01 6.07 -3.31
N LEU A 38 6.88 6.49 -2.06
CA LEU A 38 7.84 7.37 -1.37
C LEU A 38 8.37 6.65 -0.14
N GLY A 39 9.67 6.79 0.09
CA GLY A 39 10.32 6.23 1.26
C GLY A 39 10.37 4.71 1.22
N GLY A 40 10.82 4.12 2.33
CA GLY A 40 11.21 2.72 2.35
C GLY A 40 12.49 2.50 1.52
N LYS A 41 13.31 1.52 1.88
CA LYS A 41 14.58 1.25 1.19
C LYS A 41 14.38 0.52 -0.15
N GLY A 42 13.28 0.80 -0.86
CA GLY A 42 12.77 -0.01 -1.96
C GLY A 42 12.15 -1.34 -1.51
N GLY A 43 11.64 -2.11 -2.48
CA GLY A 43 11.02 -3.41 -2.26
C GLY A 43 9.50 -3.38 -2.04
N THR A 44 8.94 -4.57 -1.82
CA THR A 44 7.50 -4.79 -1.63
C THR A 44 7.16 -4.83 -0.15
N VAL A 45 6.08 -4.15 0.23
CA VAL A 45 5.56 -4.10 1.60
C VAL A 45 4.37 -5.04 1.71
N PHE A 46 4.36 -5.82 2.79
CA PHE A 46 3.25 -6.71 3.16
C PHE A 46 2.73 -6.30 4.54
N GLY A 47 1.41 -6.17 4.67
CA GLY A 47 0.78 -5.97 5.97
C GLY A 47 -0.74 -5.99 5.91
N ARG A 48 -1.36 -6.16 7.08
CA ARG A 48 -2.82 -6.22 7.19
C ARG A 48 -3.40 -4.81 7.08
N ALA A 49 -4.50 -4.67 6.35
CA ALA A 49 -5.16 -3.38 6.20
C ALA A 49 -5.80 -2.93 7.52
N PHE A 50 -5.46 -1.73 7.96
CA PHE A 50 -6.30 -0.92 8.85
C PHE A 50 -6.78 0.30 8.07
N THR A 51 -8.09 0.54 8.04
CA THR A 51 -8.69 1.46 7.06
C THR A 51 -9.23 2.73 7.70
N LEU A 52 -9.14 3.84 6.98
CA LEU A 52 -9.73 5.12 7.38
C LEU A 52 -10.31 5.82 6.17
N LYS A 53 -11.57 6.26 6.27
CA LYS A 53 -12.29 6.98 5.23
C LYS A 53 -12.44 8.45 5.57
N GLN A 54 -12.20 9.31 4.60
CA GLN A 54 -12.37 10.76 4.71
C GLN A 54 -13.19 11.30 3.55
N THR A 55 -13.74 12.51 3.74
CA THR A 55 -14.39 13.26 2.67
C THR A 55 -14.09 14.75 2.80
N LEU A 56 -14.30 15.48 1.72
CA LEU A 56 -14.26 16.94 1.72
C LEU A 56 -15.40 17.50 2.59
N LEU A 57 -15.06 18.50 3.39
CA LEU A 57 -16.04 19.35 4.04
C LEU A 57 -16.73 20.23 3.00
N LYS A 58 -18.04 20.37 3.14
CA LYS A 58 -18.80 21.38 2.38
C LYS A 58 -18.57 22.76 3.00
N PRO A 59 -18.76 23.85 2.24
CA PRO A 59 -18.68 25.20 2.78
C PRO A 59 -19.56 25.37 4.02
N GLY A 60 -18.97 25.88 5.11
CA GLY A 60 -19.65 26.08 6.40
C GLY A 60 -19.64 24.86 7.33
N GLU A 61 -19.18 23.70 6.89
CA GLU A 61 -19.03 22.53 7.76
C GLU A 61 -17.72 22.59 8.57
N THR A 62 -17.78 22.04 9.79
CA THR A 62 -16.60 21.77 10.62
C THR A 62 -16.37 20.27 10.70
N GLY A 63 -15.12 19.84 10.60
CA GLY A 63 -14.77 18.43 10.63
C GLY A 63 -13.50 18.15 11.43
N ILE A 64 -13.40 16.92 11.91
CA ILE A 64 -12.23 16.41 12.60
C ILE A 64 -11.56 15.38 11.71
N VAL A 65 -10.23 15.46 11.61
CA VAL A 65 -9.40 14.50 10.88
C VAL A 65 -8.65 13.66 11.90
N ARG A 66 -8.73 12.33 11.78
CA ARG A 66 -8.23 11.38 12.79
C ARG A 66 -7.06 10.52 12.31
N GLN A 67 -6.46 10.81 11.16
CA GLN A 67 -5.34 10.01 10.64
C GLN A 67 -4.11 10.00 11.56
N GLY A 68 -3.90 11.05 12.35
CA GLY A 68 -2.82 11.06 13.35
C GLY A 68 -3.06 10.09 14.52
N GLU A 69 -4.31 9.97 14.96
CA GLU A 69 -4.73 9.00 15.98
C GLU A 69 -4.70 7.58 15.41
N ALA A 70 -5.22 7.40 14.20
CA ALA A 70 -5.17 6.12 13.50
C ALA A 70 -3.74 5.59 13.35
N ALA A 71 -2.81 6.47 12.96
CA ALA A 71 -1.40 6.14 12.80
C ALA A 71 -0.70 5.77 14.11
N LEU A 72 -1.03 6.46 15.20
CA LEU A 72 -0.30 6.36 16.46
C LEU A 72 -0.86 5.30 17.42
N THR A 73 -2.18 5.13 17.46
CA THR A 73 -2.84 4.39 18.55
C THR A 73 -3.94 3.43 18.14
N LEU A 74 -4.58 3.58 16.96
CA LEU A 74 -5.69 2.70 16.58
C LEU A 74 -5.26 1.53 15.68
N ALA A 75 -4.37 1.78 14.72
CA ALA A 75 -3.76 0.71 13.94
C ALA A 75 -2.83 -0.12 14.82
N SER A 76 -2.72 -1.42 14.55
CA SER A 76 -1.80 -2.30 15.29
C SER A 76 -0.40 -2.25 14.68
N PRO A 77 0.66 -2.46 15.49
CA PRO A 77 2.00 -2.69 14.95
C PRO A 77 1.98 -3.81 13.93
N GLY A 78 2.64 -3.60 12.78
CA GLY A 78 2.59 -4.53 11.65
C GLY A 78 1.52 -4.24 10.60
N ASP A 79 0.54 -3.37 10.88
CA ASP A 79 -0.49 -3.02 9.91
C ASP A 79 0.04 -2.08 8.81
N VAL A 80 -0.68 -2.09 7.69
CA VAL A 80 -0.65 -1.05 6.66
C VAL A 80 -1.89 -0.17 6.85
N LEU A 81 -1.67 1.12 7.09
CA LEU A 81 -2.76 2.08 7.16
C LEU A 81 -3.20 2.49 5.76
N VAL A 82 -4.46 2.22 5.44
CA VAL A 82 -5.08 2.54 4.14
C VAL A 82 -6.05 3.70 4.34
N ILE A 83 -5.76 4.85 3.73
CA ILE A 83 -6.58 6.05 3.83
C ILE A 83 -7.27 6.33 2.51
N ASP A 84 -8.58 6.21 2.51
CA ASP A 84 -9.43 6.65 1.40
C ASP A 84 -9.90 8.08 1.63
N ALA A 85 -9.26 9.03 0.95
CA ALA A 85 -9.69 10.43 0.94
C ALA A 85 -10.69 10.75 -0.20
N GLY A 86 -11.21 9.73 -0.89
CA GLY A 86 -12.18 9.86 -1.98
C GLY A 86 -11.67 10.72 -3.14
N ASN A 87 -12.55 11.62 -3.62
CA ASN A 87 -12.25 12.58 -4.68
C ASN A 87 -11.72 13.92 -4.12
N ALA A 88 -10.99 13.90 -3.00
CA ALA A 88 -10.43 15.11 -2.40
C ALA A 88 -9.38 15.84 -3.26
N GLY A 89 -9.09 15.33 -4.46
CA GLY A 89 -8.19 15.94 -5.43
C GLY A 89 -6.82 16.20 -4.83
N ASP A 90 -6.46 17.47 -4.76
CA ASP A 90 -5.18 17.94 -4.23
C ASP A 90 -5.16 18.07 -2.70
N VAL A 91 -6.22 17.75 -1.95
CA VAL A 91 -6.16 17.90 -0.49
C VAL A 91 -5.35 16.78 0.14
N VAL A 92 -4.32 17.17 0.89
CA VAL A 92 -3.37 16.28 1.53
C VAL A 92 -3.92 15.72 2.82
N THR A 93 -3.92 14.39 2.92
CA THR A 93 -4.24 13.67 4.16
C THR A 93 -2.99 13.34 4.99
N TRP A 94 -1.81 13.22 4.35
CA TRP A 94 -0.60 12.67 4.97
C TRP A 94 0.64 13.56 4.81
N GLY A 95 1.59 13.46 5.74
CA GLY A 95 2.85 14.20 5.72
C GLY A 95 3.82 13.68 6.77
N GLU A 96 4.99 14.32 6.91
CA GLU A 96 6.10 13.82 7.72
C GLU A 96 5.68 13.51 9.17
N GLY A 97 4.97 14.44 9.82
CA GLY A 97 4.53 14.24 11.20
C GLY A 97 3.59 13.05 11.41
N HIS A 98 2.81 12.65 10.39
CA HIS A 98 1.99 11.45 10.45
C HIS A 98 2.84 10.19 10.22
N SER A 99 3.82 10.25 9.33
CA SER A 99 4.80 9.18 9.14
C SER A 99 5.61 8.90 10.40
N LEU A 100 6.04 9.92 11.15
CA LEU A 100 6.72 9.74 12.43
C LEU A 100 5.84 9.01 13.45
N ARG A 101 4.55 9.35 13.52
CA ARG A 101 3.57 8.65 14.38
C ARG A 101 3.40 7.19 14.00
N ALA A 102 3.25 6.92 12.71
CA ALA A 102 3.15 5.56 12.17
C ALA A 102 4.42 4.73 12.45
N GLN A 103 5.60 5.34 12.35
CA GLN A 103 6.87 4.70 12.70
C GLN A 103 6.96 4.37 14.20
N ILE A 104 6.56 5.30 15.07
CA ILE A 104 6.50 5.06 16.53
C ILE A 104 5.59 3.86 16.84
N ASN A 105 4.46 3.74 16.15
CA ASN A 105 3.52 2.64 16.32
C ASN A 105 3.94 1.33 15.60
N GLY A 106 5.02 1.35 14.80
CA GLY A 106 5.50 0.16 14.09
C GLY A 106 4.63 -0.27 12.90
N LEU A 107 3.97 0.66 12.22
CA LEU A 107 3.25 0.35 10.98
C LEU A 107 4.25 -0.03 9.87
N LYS A 108 3.85 -0.96 9.00
CA LYS A 108 4.66 -1.42 7.87
C LYS A 108 4.66 -0.45 6.71
N GLY A 109 3.61 0.35 6.57
CA GLY A 109 3.49 1.32 5.50
C GLY A 109 2.13 2.01 5.47
N VAL A 110 1.95 2.90 4.50
CA VAL A 110 0.72 3.69 4.33
C VAL A 110 0.33 3.72 2.85
N VAL A 111 -0.95 3.51 2.56
CA VAL A 111 -1.53 3.65 1.22
C VAL A 111 -2.57 4.75 1.23
N LEU A 112 -2.48 5.68 0.28
CA LEU A 112 -3.34 6.86 0.20
C LEU A 112 -4.12 6.91 -1.11
N ASN A 113 -5.45 6.99 -1.03
CA ASN A 113 -6.29 7.44 -2.13
C ASN A 113 -6.26 8.99 -2.27
N GLY A 114 -5.07 9.56 -2.37
CA GLY A 114 -4.92 11.01 -2.33
C GLY A 114 -3.48 11.47 -2.41
N ALA A 115 -3.29 12.77 -2.21
CA ALA A 115 -1.98 13.40 -2.21
C ALA A 115 -1.34 13.38 -0.82
N THR A 116 -0.01 13.41 -0.82
CA THR A 116 0.81 13.67 0.37
C THR A 116 1.45 15.05 0.31
N ARG A 117 1.96 15.54 1.44
CA ARG A 117 2.90 16.66 1.53
C ARG A 117 4.24 16.15 2.06
N ASP A 118 5.24 17.02 2.05
CA ASP A 118 6.57 16.78 2.63
C ASP A 118 7.28 15.62 1.92
N SER A 119 7.10 15.50 0.60
CA SER A 119 7.51 14.33 -0.19
C SER A 119 9.00 14.05 -0.16
N GLU A 120 9.84 15.07 -0.01
CA GLU A 120 11.29 14.89 0.15
C GLU A 120 11.62 14.19 1.47
N ALA A 121 11.03 14.66 2.57
CA ALA A 121 11.19 14.03 3.89
C ALA A 121 10.62 12.62 3.91
N LEU A 122 9.48 12.38 3.24
CA LEU A 122 8.91 11.04 3.10
C LEU A 122 9.80 10.14 2.25
N ALA A 123 10.34 10.64 1.14
CA ALA A 123 11.24 9.90 0.27
C ALA A 123 12.54 9.48 0.97
N ALA A 124 13.06 10.33 1.85
CA ALA A 124 14.24 10.04 2.68
C ALA A 124 13.92 9.17 3.90
N GLY A 125 12.64 9.00 4.24
CA GLY A 125 12.18 8.31 5.44
C GLY A 125 12.13 6.77 5.30
N PRO A 126 12.15 6.05 6.44
CA PRO A 126 12.13 4.58 6.42
C PRO A 126 10.73 3.99 6.19
N LEU A 127 9.66 4.77 6.39
CA LEU A 127 8.29 4.31 6.24
C LEU A 127 7.85 4.45 4.76
N PRO A 128 7.50 3.34 4.09
CA PRO A 128 6.99 3.40 2.72
C PRO A 128 5.56 3.96 2.68
N VAL A 129 5.34 4.93 1.79
CA VAL A 129 4.06 5.61 1.57
C VAL A 129 3.71 5.55 0.08
N LEU A 130 2.63 4.87 -0.25
CA LEU A 130 2.07 4.84 -1.60
C LEU A 130 0.98 5.91 -1.75
N CYS A 131 1.10 6.80 -2.73
CA CYS A 131 0.18 7.93 -2.92
C CYS A 131 -0.05 8.25 -4.39
N ARG A 132 -1.10 9.02 -4.72
CA ARG A 132 -1.36 9.45 -6.12
C ARG A 132 -0.49 10.62 -6.57
N GLY A 133 0.05 11.40 -5.64
CA GLY A 133 0.82 12.59 -5.96
C GLY A 133 1.13 13.44 -4.73
N THR A 134 1.59 14.66 -4.99
CA THR A 134 1.99 15.61 -3.95
C THR A 134 1.19 16.91 -4.06
N SER A 135 0.92 17.56 -2.93
CA SER A 135 0.22 18.84 -2.91
C SER A 135 0.57 19.67 -1.67
N PRO A 136 0.46 21.01 -1.70
CA PRO A 136 0.61 21.86 -0.52
C PRO A 136 -0.67 21.97 0.34
N LEU A 137 -1.84 21.57 -0.16
CA LEU A 137 -3.14 21.86 0.47
C LEU A 137 -3.42 20.95 1.68
N ARG A 138 -3.28 21.47 2.90
CA ARG A 138 -3.52 20.68 4.14
C ARG A 138 -4.98 20.22 4.33
N SER A 139 -5.15 19.06 4.98
CA SER A 139 -6.44 18.45 5.37
C SER A 139 -7.27 19.25 6.38
N LYS A 140 -6.66 19.87 7.41
CA LYS A 140 -7.40 20.57 8.48
C LYS A 140 -8.27 21.68 7.88
N GLY A 141 -9.57 21.65 8.17
CA GLY A 141 -10.57 22.58 7.65
C GLY A 141 -11.02 22.28 6.21
N ARG A 142 -10.55 21.18 5.60
CA ARG A 142 -10.95 20.73 4.27
C ARG A 142 -11.46 19.30 4.25
N LEU A 143 -10.96 18.44 5.13
CA LEU A 143 -11.39 17.05 5.27
C LEU A 143 -12.06 16.80 6.61
N GLN A 144 -12.89 15.76 6.65
CA GLN A 144 -13.36 15.11 7.87
C GLN A 144 -13.20 13.60 7.74
N THR A 145 -12.84 12.94 8.84
CA THR A 145 -12.89 11.47 8.94
C THR A 145 -14.35 11.04 9.07
N LEU A 146 -14.81 10.21 8.14
CA LEU A 146 -16.15 9.63 8.16
C LEU A 146 -16.17 8.36 8.99
N GLU A 147 -15.25 7.44 8.69
CA GLU A 147 -15.25 6.11 9.28
C GLU A 147 -13.80 5.65 9.52
N ILE A 148 -13.62 4.86 10.57
CA ILE A 148 -12.36 4.17 10.89
C ILE A 148 -12.71 2.70 11.02
N GLY A 149 -11.94 1.83 10.36
CA GLY A 149 -12.19 0.39 10.34
C GLY A 149 -13.36 -0.05 9.46
N ALA A 150 -13.77 0.78 8.49
CA ALA A 150 -14.81 0.46 7.50
C ALA A 150 -14.19 0.08 6.15
N PRO A 151 -14.90 -0.66 5.28
CA PRO A 151 -14.44 -0.93 3.93
C PRO A 151 -14.12 0.35 3.15
N VAL A 152 -13.02 0.33 2.41
CA VAL A 152 -12.57 1.44 1.56
C VAL A 152 -12.27 0.97 0.15
N SER A 153 -12.28 1.91 -0.81
CA SER A 153 -11.92 1.62 -2.18
C SER A 153 -10.77 2.54 -2.61
N ILE A 154 -9.67 1.96 -3.06
CA ILE A 154 -8.54 2.69 -3.65
C ILE A 154 -8.61 2.45 -5.15
N HIS A 155 -9.20 3.40 -5.88
CA HIS A 155 -9.59 3.20 -7.28
C HIS A 155 -10.53 1.98 -7.43
N SER A 156 -10.14 0.95 -8.17
CA SER A 156 -10.87 -0.31 -8.34
C SER A 156 -10.63 -1.30 -7.20
N VAL A 157 -9.62 -1.09 -6.35
CA VAL A 157 -9.20 -2.04 -5.32
C VAL A 157 -10.11 -1.95 -4.11
N GLN A 158 -10.82 -3.03 -3.80
CA GLN A 158 -11.67 -3.15 -2.62
C GLN A 158 -10.85 -3.67 -1.44
N ILE A 159 -10.94 -2.99 -0.29
CA ILE A 159 -10.13 -3.28 0.88
C ILE A 159 -11.00 -3.29 2.14
N ASN A 160 -10.99 -4.41 2.85
CA ASN A 160 -11.55 -4.52 4.19
C ASN A 160 -10.44 -4.59 5.24
N VAL A 161 -10.80 -4.29 6.48
CA VAL A 161 -9.88 -4.49 7.61
C VAL A 161 -9.43 -5.95 7.68
N GLY A 162 -8.12 -6.16 7.82
CA GLY A 162 -7.51 -7.48 7.91
C GLY A 162 -7.22 -8.18 6.58
N ASP A 163 -7.63 -7.62 5.44
CA ASP A 163 -7.13 -8.06 4.14
C ASP A 163 -5.62 -7.83 4.04
N LEU A 164 -4.92 -8.63 3.26
CA LEU A 164 -3.47 -8.48 3.08
C LEU A 164 -3.21 -7.48 1.97
N ILE A 165 -2.57 -6.36 2.31
CA ILE A 165 -2.09 -5.37 1.36
C ILE A 165 -0.67 -5.71 0.98
N VAL A 166 -0.44 -5.75 -0.33
CA VAL A 166 0.88 -5.87 -0.94
C VAL A 166 1.09 -4.64 -1.81
N PHE A 167 2.12 -3.85 -1.56
CA PHE A 167 2.37 -2.66 -2.37
C PHE A 167 3.86 -2.40 -2.59
N GLY A 168 4.18 -1.75 -3.71
CA GLY A 168 5.55 -1.48 -4.14
C GLY A 168 5.60 -0.40 -5.22
N ALA A 169 6.69 -0.39 -5.99
CA ALA A 169 6.89 0.59 -7.05
C ALA A 169 5.82 0.51 -8.16
N ASP A 170 5.29 -0.68 -8.42
CA ASP A 170 4.31 -0.92 -9.50
C ASP A 170 2.86 -0.64 -9.08
N GLY A 171 2.59 -0.40 -7.79
CA GLY A 171 1.25 -0.10 -7.28
C GLY A 171 0.90 -0.88 -6.03
N LEU A 172 -0.36 -1.32 -5.94
CA LEU A 172 -0.87 -2.16 -4.85
C LEU A 172 -1.74 -3.31 -5.35
N ALA A 173 -1.80 -4.36 -4.54
CA ALA A 173 -2.79 -5.43 -4.59
C ALA A 173 -3.39 -5.66 -3.20
N CYS A 174 -4.64 -6.06 -3.16
CA CYS A 174 -5.35 -6.42 -1.94
C CYS A 174 -5.86 -7.85 -2.03
N ILE A 175 -5.37 -8.72 -1.14
CA ILE A 175 -5.78 -10.12 -1.09
C ILE A 175 -6.80 -10.28 0.04
N PRO A 176 -8.04 -10.69 -0.26
CA PRO A 176 -9.04 -10.97 0.76
C PRO A 176 -8.50 -11.96 1.79
N LYS A 177 -8.79 -11.71 3.08
CA LYS A 177 -8.23 -12.49 4.20
C LYS A 177 -8.33 -14.02 4.05
N HIS A 178 -9.35 -14.52 3.35
CA HIS A 178 -9.62 -15.94 3.15
C HIS A 178 -8.80 -16.56 2.01
N ASP A 179 -8.32 -15.75 1.06
CA ASP A 179 -7.55 -16.20 -0.11
C ASP A 179 -6.04 -16.08 0.08
N VAL A 180 -5.60 -15.37 1.13
CA VAL A 180 -4.17 -15.05 1.39
C VAL A 180 -3.26 -16.26 1.24
N LYS A 181 -3.65 -17.41 1.78
CA LYS A 181 -2.81 -18.61 1.71
C LYS A 181 -2.57 -19.02 0.25
N HIS A 182 -3.65 -19.26 -0.50
CA HIS A 182 -3.56 -19.77 -1.87
C HIS A 182 -2.86 -18.77 -2.81
N VAL A 183 -3.17 -17.48 -2.67
CA VAL A 183 -2.54 -16.43 -3.49
C VAL A 183 -1.04 -16.34 -3.20
N LEU A 184 -0.61 -16.39 -1.95
CA LEU A 184 0.82 -16.35 -1.62
C LEU A 184 1.58 -17.61 -2.07
N GLU A 185 0.97 -18.79 -1.93
CA GLU A 185 1.56 -20.04 -2.43
C GLU A 185 1.78 -19.94 -3.95
N MET A 186 0.74 -19.55 -4.69
CA MET A 186 0.81 -19.38 -6.13
C MET A 186 1.82 -18.30 -6.55
N ALA A 187 1.81 -17.14 -5.89
CA ALA A 187 2.74 -16.05 -6.20
C ALA A 187 4.21 -16.45 -5.95
N CYS A 188 4.49 -17.24 -4.91
CA CYS A 188 5.83 -17.79 -4.66
C CYS A 188 6.26 -18.77 -5.77
N GLU A 189 5.33 -19.61 -6.25
CA GLU A 189 5.61 -20.52 -7.37
C GLU A 189 5.90 -19.75 -8.66
N ILE A 190 5.09 -18.74 -9.00
CA ILE A 190 5.27 -17.87 -10.16
C ILE A 190 6.65 -17.21 -10.09
N GLN A 191 6.95 -16.54 -8.96
CA GLN A 191 8.23 -15.86 -8.76
C GLN A 191 9.43 -16.81 -8.92
N THR A 192 9.32 -18.04 -8.42
CA THR A 192 10.38 -19.04 -8.54
C THR A 192 10.62 -19.43 -10.01
N LYS A 193 9.54 -19.65 -10.78
CA LYS A 193 9.61 -19.97 -12.21
C LYS A 193 10.18 -18.80 -13.02
N GLU A 194 9.81 -17.57 -12.70
CA GLU A 194 10.30 -16.37 -13.37
C GLU A 194 11.79 -16.13 -13.12
N MET A 195 12.25 -16.26 -11.86
CA MET A 195 13.67 -16.13 -11.55
C MET A 195 14.55 -17.12 -12.34
N GLN A 196 14.11 -18.37 -12.46
CA GLN A 196 14.83 -19.39 -13.24
C GLN A 196 14.87 -19.04 -14.73
N ARG A 197 13.74 -18.59 -15.28
CA ARG A 197 13.61 -18.19 -16.68
C ARG A 197 14.49 -16.98 -17.01
N ASP A 198 14.42 -15.95 -16.18
CA ASP A 198 15.14 -14.69 -16.36
C ASP A 198 16.65 -14.85 -16.20
N ALA A 199 17.09 -15.73 -15.30
CA ALA A 199 18.52 -16.07 -15.19
C ALA A 199 19.05 -16.63 -16.52
N GLY A 200 18.30 -17.51 -17.18
CA GLY A 200 18.66 -18.03 -18.50
C GLY A 200 18.72 -16.95 -19.59
N PHE A 201 17.85 -15.95 -19.57
CA PHE A 201 17.91 -14.82 -20.49
C PHE A 201 19.09 -13.89 -20.21
N ARG A 202 19.36 -13.58 -18.94
CA ARG A 202 20.52 -12.76 -18.53
C ARG A 202 21.85 -13.42 -18.91
N ASP A 203 21.97 -14.73 -18.74
CA ASP A 203 23.14 -15.48 -19.15
C ASP A 203 23.37 -15.43 -20.68
N GLN A 204 22.30 -15.48 -21.48
CA GLN A 204 22.41 -15.35 -22.93
C GLN A 204 22.85 -13.94 -23.35
N ILE A 205 22.29 -12.90 -22.73
CA ILE A 205 22.70 -11.51 -22.97
C ILE A 205 24.19 -11.33 -22.68
N ASN A 206 24.65 -11.78 -21.50
CA ASN A 206 26.05 -11.65 -21.09
C ASN A 206 27.03 -12.40 -22.02
N ARG A 207 26.61 -13.50 -22.65
CA ARG A 207 27.45 -14.24 -23.62
C ARG A 207 27.47 -13.59 -25.01
N SER A 208 26.48 -12.78 -25.34
CA SER A 208 26.39 -12.08 -26.63
C SER A 208 27.14 -10.74 -26.66
N GLU A 209 27.55 -10.22 -25.51
CA GLU A 209 28.34 -8.99 -25.36
C GLU A 209 29.87 -9.24 -25.30
N ILE A 210 30.31 -10.49 -25.48
CA ILE A 210 31.72 -10.93 -25.55
C ILE A 210 32.06 -11.35 -26.98
#